data_AF-A0A439V384-F1
#
_entry.id   AF-A0A439V384-F1
#
_cell.length_a   1.000
_cell.length_b   1.000
_cell.length_c   1.000
_cell.angle_alpha   90.00
_cell.angle_beta   90.00
_cell.angle_gamma   90.00
#
_symmetry.space_group_name_H-M   'P 1'
#
loop_
_entity.id
_entity.type
_entity.pdbx_description
1 polymer ?
#
loop_
_entity_poly.entity_id
_entity_poly.type
_entity_poly.pdbx_seq_one_letter_code
_entity_poly.pdbx_strand_id
1 'polypeptide(L)' 'RTAAGDSAAEIGIEGGRVLPVRPAAANRGTTVEVRDLFFATPARLKFMKGERAESSATSDVVKRIAIAFP' A
#
# COMPACT_ATOMS: atom_id res chain seq x y z
N ARG A 1 -8.91 12.75 1.92
CA ARG A 1 -9.11 14.11 2.49
C ARG A 1 -8.54 14.13 3.91
N THR A 2 -7.75 15.13 4.31
CA THR A 2 -7.25 15.22 5.71
C THR A 2 -8.31 15.86 6.62
N ALA A 3 -8.08 15.87 7.94
CA ALA A 3 -9.03 16.48 8.87
C ALA A 3 -9.19 18.00 8.66
N ALA A 4 -8.18 18.68 8.09
CA ALA A 4 -8.13 20.13 7.92
C ALA A 4 -8.11 20.62 6.45
N GLY A 5 -8.04 19.71 5.46
CA GLY A 5 -7.98 20.06 4.04
C GLY A 5 -9.29 19.76 3.31
N ASP A 6 -9.76 20.70 2.49
CA ASP A 6 -11.00 20.56 1.69
C ASP A 6 -10.83 19.63 0.47
N SER A 7 -9.60 19.51 -0.04
CA SER A 7 -9.26 18.66 -1.18
C SER A 7 -8.63 17.32 -0.75
N ALA A 8 -8.73 16.32 -1.62
CA ALA A 8 -7.88 15.14 -1.56
C ALA A 8 -6.88 15.18 -2.72
N ALA A 9 -5.74 14.54 -2.51
CA ALA A 9 -4.66 14.45 -3.47
C ALA A 9 -4.22 13.00 -3.54
N GLU A 10 -3.87 12.57 -4.74
CA GLU A 10 -3.30 11.26 -5.03
C GLU A 10 -1.87 11.44 -5.52
N ILE A 11 -0.97 10.59 -5.05
CA ILE A 11 0.42 10.53 -5.49
C ILE A 11 0.73 9.08 -5.85
N GLY A 12 1.28 8.87 -7.04
CA GLY A 12 1.74 7.55 -7.49
C GLY A 12 3.25 7.43 -7.37
N ILE A 13 3.74 6.23 -7.11
CA ILE A 13 5.17 5.92 -7.19
C ILE A 13 5.31 4.69 -8.09
N GLU A 14 6.03 4.85 -9.19
CA GLU A 14 6.28 3.77 -10.16
C GLU A 14 7.77 3.47 -10.21
N GLY A 15 8.17 2.27 -9.75
CA GLY A 15 9.56 1.81 -9.87
C GLY A 15 10.59 2.71 -9.18
N GLY A 16 10.18 3.39 -8.10
CA GLY A 16 11.01 4.37 -7.38
C GLY A 16 10.94 5.80 -7.94
N ARG A 17 10.18 6.05 -9.01
CA ARG A 17 9.92 7.40 -9.53
C ARG A 17 8.61 7.93 -8.95
N VAL A 18 8.69 9.13 -8.35
CA VAL A 18 7.52 9.84 -7.84
C VAL A 18 6.77 10.48 -9.00
N LEU A 19 5.49 10.14 -9.16
CA LEU A 19 4.61 10.75 -10.15
C LEU A 19 4.07 12.09 -9.62
N PRO A 20 3.68 13.02 -10.52
CA PRO A 20 3.08 14.27 -10.11
C PRO A 20 1.80 14.04 -9.31
N VAL A 21 1.65 14.81 -8.22
CA VAL A 21 0.46 14.81 -7.37
C VAL A 21 -0.73 15.28 -8.19
N ARG A 22 -1.83 14.53 -8.17
CA ARG A 22 -3.07 14.88 -8.85
C ARG A 22 -4.18 15.12 -7.83
N PRO A 23 -5.09 16.08 -8.07
CA PRO A 23 -6.28 16.22 -7.26
C PRO A 23 -7.15 14.98 -7.42
N ALA A 24 -7.58 14.39 -6.31
CA ALA A 24 -8.42 13.20 -6.27
C ALA A 24 -9.66 13.44 -5.42
N ALA A 25 -10.79 12.86 -5.81
CA ALA A 25 -11.99 12.83 -4.97
C ALA A 25 -11.88 11.64 -4.01
N ALA A 26 -11.46 11.89 -2.78
CA ALA A 26 -11.37 10.84 -1.75
C ALA A 26 -12.04 11.27 -0.44
N ASN A 27 -12.68 10.31 0.23
CA ASN A 27 -13.25 10.48 1.56
C ASN A 27 -12.20 10.89 2.59
N ARG A 28 -12.63 11.30 3.78
CA ARG A 28 -11.70 11.58 4.89
C ARG A 28 -10.95 10.31 5.25
N GLY A 29 -9.63 10.42 5.35
CA GLY A 29 -8.72 9.28 5.51
C GLY A 29 -7.64 9.23 4.44
N THR A 30 -6.85 8.16 4.51
CA THR A 30 -5.74 7.85 3.61
C THR A 30 -5.94 6.45 3.05
N THR A 31 -5.99 6.33 1.73
CA THR A 31 -6.00 5.04 1.03
C THR A 31 -4.63 4.85 0.37
N VAL A 32 -4.05 3.67 0.53
CA VAL A 32 -2.78 3.30 -0.10
C VAL A 32 -3.03 2.05 -0.94
N GLU A 33 -2.77 2.13 -2.24
CA GLU A 33 -2.82 1.00 -3.15
C GLU A 33 -1.40 0.64 -3.58
N VAL A 34 -1.05 -0.65 -3.50
CA VAL A 34 0.23 -1.18 -3.98
C VAL A 34 -0.08 -2.23 -5.04
N ARG A 35 0.39 -1.98 -6.27
CA ARG A 35 0.24 -2.89 -7.43
C ARG A 35 1.62 -3.34 -7.88
N ASP A 36 1.70 -4.59 -8.36
CA ASP A 36 2.93 -5.21 -8.88
C ASP A 36 4.16 -5.04 -7.96
N LEU A 37 4.00 -5.44 -6.70
CA LEU A 37 5.07 -5.38 -5.71
C LEU A 37 6.31 -6.15 -6.22
N PHE A 38 7.46 -5.46 -6.24
CA PHE A 38 8.75 -5.95 -6.75
C PHE A 38 8.90 -6.02 -8.29
N PHE A 39 8.01 -5.43 -9.10
CA PHE A 39 8.21 -5.38 -10.56
C PHE A 39 9.57 -4.79 -10.97
N ALA A 40 10.02 -3.75 -10.25
CA ALA A 40 11.29 -3.07 -10.51
C ALA A 40 12.52 -3.81 -9.93
N THR A 41 12.31 -4.88 -9.16
CA THR A 41 13.38 -5.63 -8.47
C THR A 41 13.21 -7.15 -8.66
N PRO A 42 13.56 -7.71 -9.83
CA PRO A 42 13.28 -9.10 -10.18
C PRO A 42 13.99 -10.12 -9.26
N ALA A 43 15.14 -9.75 -8.68
CA ALA A 43 15.82 -10.58 -7.69
C ALA A 43 14.95 -10.83 -6.46
N ARG A 44 14.19 -9.83 -5.98
CA ARG A 44 13.27 -9.98 -4.82
C ARG A 44 12.02 -10.76 -5.17
N LEU A 45 11.50 -10.59 -6.39
CA LEU A 45 10.37 -11.37 -6.90
C LEU A 45 10.65 -12.88 -6.84
N LYS A 46 11.89 -13.31 -7.15
CA LYS A 46 12.30 -14.72 -7.09
C LYS A 46 12.32 -15.32 -5.68
N PHE A 47 12.30 -14.50 -4.63
CA PHE A 47 12.22 -14.95 -3.23
C PHE A 47 10.79 -14.97 -2.70
N MET A 48 9.81 -14.48 -3.47
CA MET A 48 8.40 -14.56 -3.05
C MET A 48 7.99 -16.01 -2.91
N LYS A 49 7.27 -16.31 -1.82
CA LYS A 49 6.72 -17.65 -1.61
C LYS A 49 5.44 -17.81 -2.46
N GLY A 50 4.87 -19.01 -2.44
CA GLY A 50 3.57 -19.25 -3.06
C GLY A 50 2.48 -18.36 -2.46
N GLU A 51 1.46 -18.04 -3.26
CA GLU A 51 0.35 -17.13 -2.93
C GLU A 51 -0.28 -17.43 -1.54
N ARG A 52 -0.50 -18.71 -1.23
CA ARG A 52 -1.06 -19.15 0.05
C ARG A 52 -0.18 -18.76 1.25
N ALA A 53 1.14 -18.83 1.10
CA ALA A 53 2.08 -18.49 2.17
C ALA A 53 2.09 -16.98 2.42
N GLU A 54 2.07 -16.16 1.36
CA GLU A 54 2.02 -14.70 1.47
C GLU A 54 0.69 -14.20 2.05
N SER A 55 -0.44 -14.80 1.65
CA SER A 55 -1.76 -14.50 2.23
C SER A 55 -1.84 -14.84 3.73
N SER A 56 -1.26 -15.97 4.13
CA SER A 56 -1.16 -16.35 5.55
C SER A 56 -0.29 -15.37 6.33
N ALA A 57 0.89 -15.02 5.80
CA ALA A 57 1.80 -14.06 6.42
C ALA A 57 1.14 -12.68 6.60
N THR A 58 0.41 -12.20 5.59
CA THR A 58 -0.33 -10.92 5.66
C THR A 58 -1.40 -10.97 6.75
N SER A 59 -2.19 -12.05 6.78
CA SER A 59 -3.24 -12.24 7.78
C SER A 59 -2.69 -12.27 9.20
N ASP A 60 -1.55 -12.93 9.40
CA ASP A 60 -0.91 -13.02 10.72
C ASP A 60 -0.38 -11.66 11.20
N VAL A 61 0.16 -10.84 10.31
CA VAL A 61 0.56 -9.45 10.64
C VAL A 61 -0.66 -8.62 11.03
N VAL A 62 -1.73 -8.67 10.25
CA VAL A 62 -2.97 -7.93 10.55
C VAL A 62 -3.55 -8.36 11.90
N LYS A 63 -3.61 -9.66 12.18
CA LYS A 63 -4.07 -10.19 13.48
C LYS A 63 -3.22 -9.68 14.64
N ARG A 64 -1.89 -9.67 14.49
CA ARG A 64 -0.98 -9.17 15.54
C ARG A 64 -1.21 -7.69 15.83
N ILE A 65 -1.40 -6.88 14.79
CA ILE A 65 -1.71 -5.45 14.94
C ILE A 65 -3.06 -5.27 15.63
N ALA A 66 -4.09 -6.02 15.23
CA ALA A 66 -5.41 -5.96 15.83
C ALA A 66 -5.42 -6.34 17.31
N ILE A 67 -4.58 -7.30 17.73
CA ILE A 67 -4.45 -7.65 19.16
C ILE A 67 -3.72 -6.56 19.95
N ALA A 68 -2.74 -5.89 19.34
CA ALA A 68 -1.99 -4.81 19.98
C ALA A 68 -2.80 -3.51 20.13
N PHE A 69 -3.78 -3.29 19.25
CA PHE A 69 -4.67 -2.12 19.24
C PHE A 69 -6.13 -2.59 19.13
N PRO A 70 -6.76 -3.00 20.25
CA PRO A 70 -8.14 -3.47 20.28
C PRO A 70 -9.15 -2.37 19.97
#